data_AF-A0A5C7XLB5-F1
#
_entry.id   AF-A0A5C7XLB5-F1
#
_cell.length_a   1.000
_cell.length_b   1.000
_cell.length_c   1.000
_cell.angle_alpha   90.00
_cell.angle_beta   90.00
_cell.angle_gamma   90.00
#
_symmetry.space_group_name_H-M   'P 1'
#
loop_
_entity.id
_entity.type
_entity.pdbx_description
1 polymer ?
#
loop_
_entity_poly.entity_id
_entity_poly.type
_entity_poly.pdbx_seq_one_letter_code
_entity_poly.pdbx_strand_id
1 'polypeptide(L)' 'MAFKVKFAQNTEKDYSDDDKYDFEDGGVLKITFGNTAQWTEYHAPGTWEQVLAEHDHRKGKTAGRGGAAVLR' A
#
# COMPACT_ATOMS: atom_id res chain seq x y z
N MET A 1 -8.71 -6.05 -5.84
CA MET A 1 -8.17 -4.68 -5.93
C MET A 1 -8.36 -4.14 -4.54
N ALA A 2 -7.28 -3.84 -3.84
CA ALA A 2 -7.34 -3.70 -2.39
C ALA A 2 -7.25 -2.25 -1.93
N PHE A 3 -6.46 -1.46 -2.66
CA PHE A 3 -6.39 -0.02 -2.49
C PHE A 3 -5.93 0.63 -3.80
N LYS A 4 -6.17 1.94 -3.88
CA LYS A 4 -5.65 2.80 -4.93
C LYS A 4 -5.01 4.03 -4.33
N VAL A 5 -4.02 4.55 -5.03
CA VAL A 5 -3.31 5.78 -4.65
C VAL A 5 -3.57 6.83 -5.72
N LYS A 6 -4.03 8.00 -5.26
CA LYS A 6 -4.09 9.21 -6.07
C LYS A 6 -2.75 9.94 -5.95
N PHE A 7 -2.03 10.05 -7.05
CA PHE A 7 -0.79 10.78 -7.18
C PHE A 7 -1.05 12.23 -7.64
N ALA A 8 -0.06 13.09 -7.41
CA ALA A 8 -0.06 14.45 -7.93
C ALA A 8 -0.33 14.44 -9.45
N GLN A 9 -0.98 15.50 -9.95
CA GLN A 9 -1.40 15.59 -11.36
C GLN A 9 -2.53 14.61 -11.73
N ASN A 10 -3.33 14.18 -10.74
CA ASN A 10 -4.56 13.43 -10.96
C ASN A 10 -4.35 12.03 -11.57
N THR A 11 -3.18 11.43 -11.35
CA THR A 11 -2.90 10.05 -11.77
C THR A 11 -3.36 9.10 -10.67
N GLU A 12 -4.25 8.16 -10.99
CA GLU A 12 -4.64 7.08 -10.08
C GLU A 12 -3.92 5.79 -10.47
N LYS A 13 -3.46 5.03 -9.47
CA LYS A 13 -2.89 3.70 -9.65
C LYS A 13 -3.53 2.73 -8.67
N ASP A 14 -3.97 1.61 -9.20
CA ASP A 14 -4.56 0.51 -8.44
C ASP A 14 -3.47 -0.46 -7.97
N TYR A 15 -3.69 -1.02 -6.78
CA TYR A 15 -2.82 -2.00 -6.14
C TYR A 15 -3.61 -3.25 -5.75
N SER A 16 -2.90 -4.38 -5.78
CA SER A 16 -3.46 -5.71 -5.58
C SER A 16 -3.62 -6.05 -4.10
N ASP A 17 -4.34 -7.15 -3.85
CA ASP A 17 -4.68 -7.63 -2.51
C ASP A 17 -3.44 -8.10 -1.72
N ASP A 18 -2.36 -8.42 -2.42
CA ASP A 18 -1.08 -8.81 -1.82
C ASP A 18 -0.14 -7.62 -1.58
N ASP A 19 -0.48 -6.45 -2.10
CA ASP A 19 0.32 -5.24 -1.91
C ASP A 19 -0.02 -4.57 -0.57
N LYS A 20 0.94 -3.82 -0.04
CA LYS A 20 0.81 -3.10 1.22
C LYS A 20 1.18 -1.65 1.02
N TYR A 21 0.42 -0.76 1.65
CA TYR A 21 0.82 0.62 1.86
C TYR A 21 1.14 0.87 3.34
N ASP A 22 2.11 1.73 3.60
CA ASP A 22 2.39 2.27 4.93
C ASP A 22 2.81 3.74 4.86
N PHE A 23 2.80 4.41 6.01
CA PHE A 23 3.24 5.79 6.14
C PHE A 23 4.45 5.84 7.07
N GLU A 24 5.59 6.19 6.49
CA GLU A 24 6.83 6.38 7.23
C GLU A 24 6.87 7.80 7.83
N ASP A 25 7.80 8.00 8.78
CA ASP A 25 8.02 9.31 9.39
C ASP A 25 8.28 10.39 8.34
N GLY A 26 7.68 11.56 8.54
CA GLY A 26 7.74 12.66 7.59
C GLY A 26 6.72 12.57 6.45
N GLY A 27 5.78 11.62 6.47
CA GLY A 27 4.65 11.58 5.52
C GLY A 27 4.98 10.91 4.18
N VAL A 28 6.05 10.11 4.14
CA VAL A 28 6.41 9.30 2.97
C VAL A 28 5.43 8.14 2.86
N LEU A 29 4.83 7.97 1.68
CA LEU A 29 4.03 6.79 1.36
C LEU A 29 4.95 5.69 0.86
N LYS A 30 4.94 4.56 1.56
CA LYS A 30 5.67 3.36 1.19
C LYS A 30 4.72 2.34 0.60
N ILE A 31 5.11 1.72 -0.50
CA ILE A 31 4.36 0.67 -1.15
C ILE A 31 5.23 -0.56 -1.31
N THR A 32 4.86 -1.64 -0.61
CA THR A 32 5.52 -2.94 -0.70
C THR A 32 4.67 -3.86 -1.56
N PHE A 33 5.22 -4.30 -2.68
CA PHE A 33 4.52 -5.20 -3.59
C PHE A 33 4.53 -6.64 -3.07
N GLY A 34 3.43 -7.36 -3.27
CA GLY A 34 3.36 -8.80 -3.02
C GLY A 34 4.28 -9.60 -3.98
N ASN A 35 4.51 -9.06 -5.17
CA ASN A 35 5.46 -9.60 -6.14
C ASN A 35 6.90 -9.35 -5.70
N THR A 36 7.63 -10.42 -5.33
CA THR A 36 9.02 -10.35 -4.86
C THR A 36 10.02 -9.91 -5.93
N ALA A 37 9.65 -9.86 -7.20
CA ALA A 37 10.49 -9.31 -8.27
C ALA A 37 10.46 -7.76 -8.32
N GLN A 38 9.51 -7.13 -7.62
CA GLN A 38 9.37 -5.68 -7.58
C GLN A 38 9.95 -5.10 -6.29
N TRP A 39 10.67 -4.00 -6.43
CA TRP A 39 11.22 -3.27 -5.30
C TRP A 39 10.13 -2.48 -4.59
N THR A 40 10.28 -2.30 -3.28
CA THR A 40 9.43 -1.39 -2.52
C THR A 40 9.60 0.04 -3.05
N GLU A 41 8.50 0.71 -3.33
CA GLU A 41 8.47 2.10 -3.77
C GLU A 41 8.27 3.03 -2.57
N TYR A 42 8.92 4.20 -2.63
CA TYR A 42 8.78 5.28 -1.64
C TYR A 42 8.41 6.57 -2.36
N HIS A 43 7.34 7.20 -1.89
CA HIS A 43 6.76 8.40 -2.47
C HIS A 43 6.80 9.52 -1.46
N ALA A 44 7.55 10.58 -1.78
CA ALA A 44 7.72 11.72 -0.90
C ALA A 44 6.38 12.48 -0.67
N PRO A 45 6.25 13.21 0.45
CA PRO A 45 5.13 14.13 0.62
C PRO A 45 4.99 15.06 -0.58
N GLY A 46 3.76 15.25 -1.07
CA GLY A 46 3.47 16.09 -2.22
C GLY A 46 3.57 15.39 -3.58
N THR A 47 4.10 14.16 -3.66
CA THR A 47 3.98 13.33 -4.87
C THR A 47 2.71 12.48 -4.88
N TRP A 48 2.09 12.30 -3.71
CA TRP A 48 0.82 11.61 -3.53
C TRP A 48 -0.18 12.48 -2.76
N GLU A 49 -1.48 12.25 -2.99
CA GLU A 49 -2.57 13.04 -2.44
C GLU A 49 -3.45 12.22 -1.50
N GLN A 50 -3.80 10.99 -1.89
CA GLN A 50 -4.76 10.18 -1.14
C GLN A 50 -4.55 8.67 -1.35
N VAL A 51 -4.74 7.89 -0.29
CA VAL A 51 -4.93 6.43 -0.38
C VAL A 51 -6.39 6.11 -0.13
N LEU A 52 -7.02 5.39 -1.05
CA LEU A 52 -8.39 4.88 -0.95
C LEU A 52 -8.30 3.36 -0.87
N ALA A 53 -8.59 2.79 0.30
CA ALA A 53 -8.48 1.37 0.54
C ALA A 53 -9.84 0.75 0.85
N GLU A 54 -10.01 -0.53 0.49
CA GLU A 54 -11.15 -1.32 0.93
C GLU A 54 -11.14 -1.43 2.47
N HIS A 55 -12.33 -1.62 3.07
CA HIS A 55 -12.51 -1.54 4.53
C HIS A 55 -11.55 -2.45 5.33
N ASP A 56 -11.28 -3.64 4.78
CA ASP A 56 -10.46 -4.66 5.44
C ASP A 56 -8.96 -4.56 5.06
N HIS A 57 -8.59 -3.68 4.13
CA HIS A 57 -7.20 -3.49 3.68
C HIS A 57 -6.54 -2.29 4.39
N ARG A 58 -6.23 -2.48 5.67
CA ARG A 58 -5.57 -1.46 6.50
C ARG A 58 -4.09 -1.33 6.18
N LYS A 59 -3.50 -0.19 6.55
CA LYS A 59 -2.04 0.04 6.44
C LYS A 59 -1.22 -1.14 6.99
N GLY A 60 -0.16 -1.51 6.28
CA GLY A 60 0.73 -2.61 6.62
C GLY A 60 0.13 -4.01 6.50
N LYS A 61 -1.13 -4.16 6.04
CA LYS A 61 -1.80 -5.45 5.83
C LYS A 61 -1.96 -5.74 4.35
N THR A 62 -1.96 -7.03 4.00
CA THR A 62 -2.55 -7.53 2.75
C THR A 62 -4.03 -7.84 3.00
N ALA A 63 -4.84 -7.91 1.95
CA ALA A 63 -6.26 -8.28 2.02
C ALA A 63 -6.49 -9.79 2.24
N GLY A 64 -5.42 -10.56 2.49
CA GLY A 64 -5.47 -12.01 2.62
C GLY A 64 -6.26 -12.51 3.83
N ARG A 65 -7.40 -13.14 3.54
CA ARG A 65 -8.06 -14.20 4.33
C ARG A 65 -7.04 -14.95 5.21
N GLY A 66 -7.04 -14.67 6.51
CA GLY A 66 -6.39 -15.50 7.54
C GLY A 66 -4.93 -15.90 7.27
N GLY A 67 -4.00 -14.94 7.23
CA GLY A 67 -2.59 -15.25 7.48
C GLY A 67 -2.42 -15.61 8.95
N ALA A 68 -2.47 -16.91 9.26
CA ALA A 68 -2.20 -17.46 10.58
C ALA A 68 -0.91 -16.84 11.14
N ALA A 69 -1.05 -16.11 12.25
CA ALA A 69 0.06 -15.87 13.15
C ALA A 69 0.54 -17.24 13.64
N VAL A 70 1.54 -17.82 12.97
CA VAL A 70 2.37 -18.86 13.57
C VAL A 70 3.23 -18.14 14.60
N LEU A 71 2.72 -18.09 15.83
CA LEU A 71 3.54 -17.89 17.01
C LEU A 71 4.40 -19.15 17.16
N ARG A 72 5.72 -19.02 17.05
CA ARG A 72 6.70 -19.93 17.62
C ARG A 72 7.63 -19.13 18.51
#